data_AF-A0A2V8NBZ8-F1
#
_entry.id   AF-A0A2V8NBZ8-F1
#
_cell.length_a   1.000
_cell.length_b   1.000
_cell.length_c   1.000
_cell.angle_alpha   90.00
_cell.angle_beta   90.00
_cell.angle_gamma   90.00
#
_symmetry.space_group_name_H-M   'P 1'
#
loop_
_entity.id
_entity.type
_entity.pdbx_description
1 polymer ?
#
loop_
_entity_poly.entity_id
_entity_poly.type
_entity_poly.pdbx_seq_one_letter_code
_entity_poly.pdbx_strand_id
1 'polypeptide(L)'
;MTPTKKREIDLSEFPPGTVTEYTTLVCLACIFDIFTRQLGLAPRTAFSEVKVHTPTIAELTSRGAQRPYFDSDEKHPHCPYCGSAKRWLARFDTYCIEGGRITDAPRRALIKKLPKAGAQFLIIEKKSDSRAVFFEWLDTLGLNLDFNDQNWLLEATRNYLERREPKTNWEETFDEVRAVRRSSRLAEGWERDGARLFLAPGLYCEALLTQYLVSRSHAHGGLTLEGRLTLMDLIRRLRYNGYLDQIGLTEREPGEVFEKLIDHLASTHDWSRAGADSSSDRSKAANKSTKKAAKKAIKKSNKSRKGKTVSPEPEMTLTEPVKLHYIVDRRDFLEKAKSVYASYAP
;
A
#
# COMPACT_ATOMS: atom_id res chain seq x y z
N MET A 1 20.10 -10.36 -7.87
CA MET A 1 19.60 -11.09 -6.69
C MET A 1 20.28 -10.53 -5.45
N THR A 2 19.62 -9.61 -4.74
CA THR A 2 19.97 -9.27 -3.37
C THR A 2 19.71 -10.52 -2.51
N PRO A 3 20.65 -10.91 -1.63
CA PRO A 3 20.42 -12.07 -0.77
C PRO A 3 19.15 -11.81 0.04
N THR A 4 18.22 -12.75 0.01
CA THR A 4 17.02 -12.75 0.85
C THR A 4 17.50 -12.54 2.28
N LYS A 5 17.35 -11.32 2.82
CA LYS A 5 17.50 -11.05 4.26
C LYS A 5 16.75 -12.18 4.94
N LYS A 6 17.38 -12.94 5.84
CA LYS A 6 16.70 -14.01 6.59
C LYS A 6 15.48 -13.39 7.25
N ARG A 7 14.31 -13.57 6.64
CA ARG A 7 13.04 -13.06 7.14
C ARG A 7 12.60 -14.02 8.24
N GLU A 8 12.41 -13.51 9.43
CA GLU A 8 11.91 -14.32 10.55
C GLU A 8 10.39 -14.55 10.47
N ILE A 9 9.69 -13.70 9.71
CA ILE A 9 8.29 -13.87 9.33
C ILE A 9 8.19 -14.33 7.87
N ASP A 10 7.42 -15.39 7.63
CA ASP A 10 7.08 -15.84 6.29
C ASP A 10 5.93 -15.01 5.71
N LEU A 11 6.23 -14.31 4.61
CA LEU A 11 5.29 -13.47 3.87
C LEU A 11 4.96 -14.03 2.48
N SER A 12 5.38 -15.26 2.18
CA SER A 12 5.22 -15.87 0.85
C SER A 12 3.76 -16.08 0.44
N GLU A 13 2.84 -16.19 1.40
CA GLU A 13 1.40 -16.32 1.14
C GLU A 13 0.75 -14.98 0.71
N PHE A 14 1.45 -13.85 0.80
CA PHE A 14 0.92 -12.56 0.42
C PHE A 14 1.22 -12.22 -1.04
N PRO A 15 0.25 -11.63 -1.76
CA PRO A 15 0.47 -11.02 -3.06
C PRO A 15 1.64 -10.02 -3.06
N PRO A 16 2.52 -10.04 -4.09
CA PRO A 16 3.54 -9.02 -4.26
C PRO A 16 2.94 -7.60 -4.24
N GLY A 17 3.66 -6.66 -3.63
CA GLY A 17 3.24 -5.26 -3.56
C GLY A 17 2.08 -4.94 -2.61
N THR A 18 1.55 -5.91 -1.86
CA THR A 18 0.50 -5.69 -0.82
C THR A 18 1.05 -5.61 0.61
N VAL A 19 2.35 -5.86 0.77
CA VAL A 19 3.07 -5.75 2.04
C VAL A 19 4.22 -4.78 1.88
N THR A 20 4.25 -3.78 2.75
CA THR A 20 5.35 -2.82 2.87
C THR A 20 6.16 -3.13 4.11
N GLU A 21 7.48 -3.24 3.95
CA GLU A 21 8.43 -3.51 5.02
C GLU A 21 9.23 -2.25 5.33
N TYR A 22 9.41 -1.95 6.62
CA TYR A 22 10.32 -0.89 7.05
C TYR A 22 10.97 -1.28 8.39
N THR A 23 12.23 -0.86 8.54
CA THR A 23 13.02 -1.09 9.75
C THR A 23 13.40 0.26 10.34
N THR A 24 12.97 0.48 11.58
CA THR A 24 13.40 1.64 12.37
C THR A 24 14.30 1.19 13.52
N LEU A 25 15.26 2.04 13.87
CA LEU A 25 16.18 1.83 14.97
C LEU A 25 15.85 2.79 16.11
N VAL A 26 15.85 2.30 17.34
CA VAL A 26 15.64 3.10 18.55
C VAL A 26 16.87 3.05 19.46
N CYS A 27 17.36 4.19 19.91
CA CYS A 27 18.44 4.23 20.89
C CYS A 27 17.91 4.01 22.32
N LEU A 28 18.09 2.80 22.85
CA LEU A 28 17.65 2.46 24.21
C LEU A 28 18.42 3.21 25.29
N ALA A 29 19.69 3.55 25.06
CA ALA A 29 20.46 4.37 25.99
C ALA A 29 19.83 5.75 26.18
N CYS A 30 19.48 6.41 25.06
CA CYS A 30 18.85 7.73 25.13
C CYS A 30 17.46 7.63 25.81
N ILE A 31 16.66 6.57 25.54
CA ILE A 31 15.36 6.36 26.22
C ILE A 31 15.55 6.19 27.73
N PHE A 32 16.49 5.34 28.15
CA PHE A 32 16.77 5.12 29.57
C PHE A 32 17.28 6.38 30.27
N ASP A 33 18.13 7.17 29.62
CA ASP A 33 18.59 8.45 30.15
C ASP A 33 17.44 9.46 30.32
N ILE A 34 16.49 9.52 29.38
CA ILE A 34 15.29 10.35 29.52
C ILE A 34 14.49 9.90 30.77
N PHE A 35 14.20 8.62 30.91
CA PHE A 35 13.42 8.12 32.03
C PHE A 35 14.12 8.28 33.39
N THR A 36 15.42 8.01 33.46
CA THR A 36 16.16 8.02 34.73
C THR A 36 16.64 9.41 35.11
N ARG A 37 17.22 10.18 34.17
CA ARG A 37 17.83 11.49 34.47
C ARG A 37 16.85 12.65 34.33
N GLN A 38 15.99 12.63 33.31
CA GLN A 38 15.07 13.74 33.09
C GLN A 38 13.76 13.58 33.87
N LEU A 39 13.22 12.36 33.92
CA LEU A 39 11.97 12.07 34.65
C LEU A 39 12.18 11.53 36.07
N GLY A 40 13.43 11.28 36.49
CA GLY A 40 13.76 10.86 37.85
C GLY A 40 13.30 9.44 38.22
N LEU A 41 13.00 8.57 37.25
CA LEU A 41 12.54 7.22 37.51
C LEU A 41 13.71 6.33 37.99
N ALA A 42 13.45 5.48 38.98
CA ALA A 42 14.40 4.43 39.35
C ALA A 42 14.65 3.46 38.16
N PRO A 43 15.85 2.89 37.99
CA PRO A 43 16.18 2.04 36.82
C PRO A 43 15.20 0.88 36.60
N ARG A 44 14.71 0.25 37.68
CA ARG A 44 13.73 -0.84 37.60
C ARG A 44 12.37 -0.37 37.10
N THR A 45 11.94 0.82 37.51
CA THR A 45 10.71 1.46 37.03
C THR A 45 10.88 1.86 35.56
N ALA A 46 12.00 2.50 35.20
CA ALA A 46 12.32 2.86 33.82
C ALA A 46 12.32 1.62 32.90
N PHE A 47 12.94 0.51 33.31
CA PHE A 47 12.89 -0.75 32.54
C PHE A 47 11.47 -1.27 32.34
N SER A 48 10.63 -1.18 33.38
CA SER A 48 9.24 -1.63 33.29
C SER A 48 8.45 -0.77 32.30
N GLU A 49 8.65 0.56 32.32
CA GLU A 49 8.07 1.49 31.35
C GLU A 49 8.55 1.22 29.92
N VAL A 50 9.87 1.07 29.73
CA VAL A 50 10.45 0.75 28.41
C VAL A 50 9.92 -0.59 27.89
N LYS A 51 9.75 -1.60 28.74
CA LYS A 51 9.22 -2.90 28.34
C LYS A 51 7.77 -2.80 27.83
N VAL A 52 6.95 -1.91 28.39
CA VAL A 52 5.56 -1.67 27.94
C VAL A 52 5.48 -0.66 26.79
N HIS A 53 6.59 -0.03 26.42
CA HIS A 53 6.65 0.95 25.33
C HIS A 53 5.98 0.45 24.05
N THR A 54 5.04 1.24 23.56
CA THR A 54 4.26 0.94 22.36
C THR A 54 4.58 2.02 21.33
N PRO A 55 5.35 1.71 20.27
CA PRO A 55 5.66 2.69 19.24
C PRO A 55 4.40 3.04 18.46
N THR A 56 4.27 4.32 18.12
CA THR A 56 3.18 4.79 17.26
C THR A 56 3.49 4.53 15.79
N ILE A 57 2.44 4.42 14.95
CA ILE A 57 2.64 4.26 13.49
C ILE A 57 3.47 5.43 12.93
N ALA A 58 3.18 6.65 13.38
CA ALA A 58 3.90 7.85 12.93
C ALA A 58 5.41 7.80 13.26
N GLU A 59 5.80 7.28 14.43
CA GLU A 59 7.22 7.11 14.78
C GLU A 59 7.92 6.05 13.92
N LEU A 60 7.19 5.01 13.52
CA LEU A 60 7.76 3.91 12.75
C LEU A 60 7.80 4.19 11.23
N THR A 61 6.94 5.08 10.71
CA THR A 61 6.83 5.36 9.26
C THR A 61 7.33 6.74 8.85
N SER A 62 7.70 7.62 9.79
CA SER A 62 8.19 8.96 9.44
C SER A 62 9.60 8.90 8.88
N ARG A 63 9.83 9.58 7.74
CA ARG A 63 11.17 9.84 7.19
C ARG A 63 12.03 10.75 8.06
N GLY A 64 11.41 11.47 9.01
CA GLY A 64 12.09 12.38 9.92
C GLY A 64 12.33 11.72 11.26
N ALA A 65 13.54 11.83 11.79
CA ALA A 65 13.87 11.28 13.09
C ALA A 65 13.11 12.03 14.20
N GLN A 66 12.06 11.41 14.74
CA GLN A 66 11.14 12.05 15.68
C GLN A 66 11.74 12.10 17.11
N ARG A 67 12.04 10.95 17.72
CA ARG A 67 12.65 10.80 19.07
C ARG A 67 13.09 9.38 19.29
N PRO A 68 14.18 9.08 20.02
CA PRO A 68 15.43 8.60 19.43
C PRO A 68 15.33 7.42 18.42
N TYR A 69 14.29 7.44 17.58
CA TYR A 69 13.98 6.63 16.43
C TYR A 69 14.60 7.26 15.20
N PHE A 70 15.18 6.43 14.35
CA PHE A 70 15.75 6.86 13.08
C PHE A 70 15.73 5.70 12.09
N ASP A 71 15.75 6.04 10.82
CA ASP A 71 15.76 5.08 9.72
C ASP A 71 17.05 4.26 9.74
N SER A 72 16.95 2.98 9.33
CA SER A 72 18.12 2.11 9.25
C SER A 72 18.88 2.33 7.94
N ASP A 73 19.67 3.40 7.88
CA ASP A 73 20.82 3.44 6.99
C ASP A 73 21.98 2.79 7.73
N GLU A 74 22.43 1.60 7.30
CA GLU A 74 23.58 0.88 7.89
C GLU A 74 24.93 1.64 7.73
N LYS A 75 24.96 2.96 7.93
CA LYS A 75 26.13 3.84 7.82
C LYS A 75 26.58 4.44 9.15
N HIS A 76 25.79 4.36 10.22
CA HIS A 76 26.12 5.05 11.47
C HIS A 76 26.56 4.08 12.60
N PRO A 77 27.85 4.11 13.02
CA PRO A 77 28.34 3.29 14.14
C PRO A 77 27.80 3.76 15.51
N HIS A 78 27.23 4.97 15.58
CA HIS A 78 26.77 5.62 16.80
C HIS A 78 25.39 6.25 16.64
N CYS A 79 24.66 6.37 17.75
CA CYS A 79 23.41 7.10 17.83
C CYS A 79 23.65 8.62 17.58
N PRO A 80 22.89 9.26 16.68
CA PRO A 80 23.07 10.68 16.38
C PRO A 80 22.67 11.62 17.55
N TYR A 81 21.85 11.14 18.50
CA TYR A 81 21.35 11.93 19.61
C TYR A 81 22.29 11.95 20.81
N CYS A 82 22.78 10.79 21.23
CA CYS A 82 23.57 10.64 22.45
C CYS A 82 24.96 10.01 22.23
N GLY A 83 25.39 9.77 20.97
CA GLY A 83 26.71 9.19 20.65
C GLY A 83 26.89 7.72 21.06
N SER A 84 25.85 7.09 21.60
CA SER A 84 25.90 5.70 22.08
C SER A 84 26.24 4.72 20.96
N ALA A 85 27.05 3.70 21.27
CA ALA A 85 27.45 2.68 20.30
C ALA A 85 26.25 1.87 19.75
N LYS A 86 26.40 1.36 18.51
CA LYS A 86 25.38 0.56 17.80
C LYS A 86 24.75 -0.58 18.62
N ARG A 87 25.46 -1.15 19.60
CA ARG A 87 24.94 -2.23 20.48
C ARG A 87 23.69 -1.83 21.29
N TRP A 88 23.48 -0.54 21.51
CA TRP A 88 22.33 0.01 22.26
C TRP A 88 21.13 0.34 21.36
N LEU A 89 21.27 0.15 20.04
CA LEU A 89 20.23 0.41 19.07
C LEU A 89 19.39 -0.85 18.90
N ALA A 90 18.11 -0.75 19.22
CA ALA A 90 17.15 -1.82 19.00
C ALA A 90 16.38 -1.61 17.71
N ARG A 91 16.09 -2.69 16.99
CA ARG A 91 15.31 -2.71 15.76
C ARG A 91 13.83 -2.91 16.07
N PHE A 92 13.00 -2.20 15.31
CA PHE A 92 11.61 -2.55 15.08
C PHE A 92 11.41 -2.82 13.60
N ASP A 93 11.31 -4.10 13.26
CA ASP A 93 10.89 -4.51 11.91
C ASP A 93 9.36 -4.45 11.87
N THR A 94 8.83 -3.65 10.96
CA THR A 94 7.40 -3.43 10.84
C THR A 94 6.91 -3.84 9.45
N TYR A 95 5.82 -4.58 9.45
CA TYR A 95 5.16 -5.10 8.25
C TYR A 95 3.78 -4.44 8.16
N CYS A 96 3.58 -3.56 7.18
CA CYS A 96 2.30 -2.98 6.85
C CYS A 96 1.63 -3.86 5.80
N ILE A 97 0.51 -4.49 6.17
CA ILE A 97 -0.30 -5.32 5.29
C ILE A 97 -1.56 -4.55 4.93
N GLU A 98 -1.76 -4.33 3.64
CA GLU A 98 -3.00 -3.74 3.13
C GLU A 98 -4.16 -4.72 3.32
N GLY A 99 -5.24 -4.26 3.91
CA GLY A 99 -6.46 -5.05 4.11
C GLY A 99 -7.30 -5.10 2.85
N GLY A 100 -7.56 -6.30 2.36
CA GLY A 100 -8.40 -6.54 1.20
C GLY A 100 -8.81 -8.01 1.10
N ARG A 101 -9.63 -8.34 0.08
CA ARG A 101 -10.15 -9.70 -0.12
C ARG A 101 -9.03 -10.74 -0.27
N ILE A 102 -7.94 -10.38 -0.94
CA ILE A 102 -6.82 -11.27 -1.24
C ILE A 102 -5.82 -11.43 -0.08
N THR A 103 -5.77 -10.46 0.85
CA THR A 103 -4.83 -10.46 1.98
C THR A 103 -5.47 -10.93 3.29
N ASP A 104 -6.79 -10.96 3.42
CA ASP A 104 -7.45 -11.30 4.70
C ASP A 104 -7.12 -12.71 5.20
N ALA A 105 -7.23 -13.73 4.33
CA ALA A 105 -6.96 -15.11 4.72
C ALA A 105 -5.47 -15.33 5.08
N PRO A 106 -4.49 -14.93 4.24
CA PRO A 106 -3.07 -14.97 4.59
C PRO A 106 -2.74 -14.21 5.89
N ARG A 107 -3.30 -13.01 6.07
CA ARG A 107 -3.13 -12.20 7.30
C ARG A 107 -3.61 -12.93 8.55
N ARG A 108 -4.81 -13.51 8.50
CA ARG A 108 -5.36 -14.27 9.64
C ARG A 108 -4.53 -15.52 9.94
N ALA A 109 -4.04 -16.21 8.90
CA ALA A 109 -3.14 -17.35 9.06
C ALA A 109 -1.81 -16.93 9.71
N LEU A 110 -1.21 -15.84 9.24
CA LEU A 110 0.00 -15.26 9.82
C LEU A 110 -0.18 -14.92 11.30
N ILE A 111 -1.21 -14.13 11.65
CA ILE A 111 -1.48 -13.74 13.04
C ILE A 111 -1.67 -14.96 13.95
N LYS A 112 -2.25 -16.05 13.43
CA LYS A 112 -2.41 -17.30 14.19
C LYS A 112 -1.09 -18.04 14.41
N LYS A 113 -0.15 -17.96 13.45
CA LYS A 113 1.20 -18.55 13.54
C LYS A 113 2.13 -17.77 14.47
N LEU A 114 1.88 -16.47 14.68
CA LEU A 114 2.74 -15.63 15.52
C LEU A 114 2.74 -16.08 17.01
N PRO A 115 3.92 -16.17 17.65
CA PRO A 115 4.03 -16.39 19.09
C PRO A 115 3.27 -15.32 19.89
N LYS A 116 2.41 -15.76 20.81
CA LYS A 116 1.68 -14.87 21.73
C LYS A 116 2.43 -14.60 23.05
N ALA A 117 3.49 -15.36 23.31
CA ALA A 117 4.25 -15.25 24.54
C ALA A 117 5.07 -13.96 24.58
N GLY A 118 5.11 -13.29 25.73
CA GLY A 118 6.05 -12.21 26.00
C GLY A 118 5.83 -10.90 25.24
N ALA A 119 4.67 -10.70 24.61
CA ALA A 119 4.34 -9.50 23.83
C ALA A 119 5.38 -9.16 22.74
N GLN A 120 5.94 -10.20 22.12
CA GLN A 120 6.98 -10.09 21.09
C GLN A 120 6.49 -9.38 19.83
N PHE A 121 5.21 -9.52 19.50
CA PHE A 121 4.58 -8.87 18.35
C PHE A 121 3.47 -7.94 18.82
N LEU A 122 3.46 -6.72 18.28
CA LEU A 122 2.39 -5.76 18.45
C LEU A 122 1.62 -5.65 17.13
N ILE A 123 0.30 -5.75 17.21
CA ILE A 123 -0.59 -5.68 16.05
C ILE A 123 -1.43 -4.40 16.19
N ILE A 124 -1.35 -3.51 15.20
CA ILE A 124 -2.08 -2.24 15.17
C ILE A 124 -2.95 -2.21 13.91
N GLU A 125 -4.22 -1.85 14.05
CA GLU A 125 -5.13 -1.60 12.93
C GLU A 125 -5.33 -0.10 12.75
N LYS A 126 -5.15 0.40 11.53
CA LYS A 126 -5.41 1.79 11.16
C LYS A 126 -6.44 1.81 10.04
N LYS A 127 -7.48 2.63 10.18
CA LYS A 127 -8.37 2.96 9.07
C LYS A 127 -7.69 4.01 8.21
N SER A 128 -7.67 3.77 6.91
CA SER A 128 -7.15 4.65 5.87
C SER A 128 -8.19 4.76 4.76
N ASP A 129 -7.93 5.61 3.79
CA ASP A 129 -8.66 5.64 2.52
C ASP A 129 -7.80 5.06 1.39
N SER A 130 -8.44 4.59 0.31
CA SER A 130 -7.76 3.95 -0.81
C SER A 130 -6.69 4.83 -1.45
N ARG A 131 -6.92 6.15 -1.48
CA ARG A 131 -6.01 7.14 -2.05
C ARG A 131 -4.73 7.27 -1.23
N ALA A 132 -4.84 7.36 0.10
CA ALA A 132 -3.72 7.42 1.02
C ALA A 132 -2.86 6.14 0.92
N VAL A 133 -3.48 4.96 0.83
CA VAL A 133 -2.76 3.69 0.64
C VAL A 133 -2.02 3.68 -0.69
N PHE A 134 -2.65 4.16 -1.76
CA PHE A 134 -2.01 4.26 -3.07
C PHE A 134 -0.78 5.17 -3.04
N PHE A 135 -0.85 6.33 -2.36
CA PHE A 135 0.32 7.20 -2.20
C PHE A 135 1.42 6.61 -1.31
N GLU A 136 1.07 5.92 -0.22
CA GLU A 136 2.05 5.21 0.62
C GLU A 136 2.80 4.13 -0.18
N TRP A 137 2.09 3.43 -1.07
CA TRP A 137 2.70 2.50 -2.01
C TRP A 137 3.61 3.20 -3.03
N LEU A 138 3.18 4.32 -3.64
CA LEU A 138 4.00 5.09 -4.58
C LEU A 138 5.28 5.60 -3.92
N ASP A 139 5.20 6.07 -2.68
CA ASP A 139 6.35 6.53 -1.90
C ASP A 139 7.33 5.38 -1.63
N THR A 140 6.82 4.20 -1.27
CA THR A 140 7.62 2.99 -1.06
C THR A 140 8.29 2.55 -2.35
N LEU A 141 7.54 2.55 -3.46
CA LEU A 141 8.06 2.23 -4.77
C LEU A 141 9.19 3.19 -5.17
N GLY A 142 8.98 4.49 -5.00
CA GLY A 142 10.00 5.51 -5.31
C GLY A 142 11.28 5.38 -4.48
N LEU A 143 11.22 4.88 -3.24
CA LEU A 143 12.40 4.63 -2.41
C LEU A 143 13.21 3.40 -2.86
N ASN A 144 12.55 2.43 -3.50
CA ASN A 144 13.17 1.17 -3.92
C ASN A 144 13.70 1.22 -5.37
N LEU A 145 13.37 2.26 -6.14
CA LEU A 145 13.80 2.44 -7.52
C LEU A 145 15.08 3.26 -7.60
N ASP A 146 16.02 2.86 -8.45
CA ASP A 146 17.16 3.70 -8.83
C ASP A 146 16.83 4.55 -10.06
N PHE A 147 16.46 5.81 -9.84
CA PHE A 147 16.13 6.73 -10.94
C PHE A 147 17.30 7.06 -11.87
N ASN A 148 18.55 6.68 -11.53
CA ASN A 148 19.71 6.84 -12.39
C ASN A 148 19.84 5.70 -13.41
N ASP A 149 19.23 4.54 -13.16
CA ASP A 149 19.19 3.42 -14.10
C ASP A 149 17.94 3.49 -14.99
N GLN A 150 18.09 3.49 -16.31
CA GLN A 150 16.96 3.50 -17.24
C GLN A 150 16.01 2.30 -17.08
N ASN A 151 16.45 1.23 -16.41
CA ASN A 151 15.62 0.06 -16.12
C ASN A 151 14.50 0.33 -15.10
N TRP A 152 14.56 1.43 -14.32
CA TRP A 152 13.55 1.73 -13.30
C TRP A 152 12.14 1.83 -13.88
N LEU A 153 11.98 2.22 -15.16
CA LEU A 153 10.69 2.27 -15.85
C LEU A 153 10.07 0.87 -16.03
N LEU A 154 10.91 -0.14 -16.31
CA LEU A 154 10.48 -1.54 -16.41
C LEU A 154 10.11 -2.06 -15.03
N GLU A 155 10.92 -1.75 -14.01
CA GLU A 155 10.65 -2.13 -12.63
C GLU A 155 9.37 -1.50 -12.08
N ALA A 156 9.14 -0.21 -12.33
CA ALA A 156 7.90 0.47 -11.95
C ALA A 156 6.67 -0.14 -12.65
N THR A 157 6.80 -0.50 -13.94
CA THR A 157 5.74 -1.20 -14.68
C THR A 157 5.46 -2.57 -14.08
N ARG A 158 6.52 -3.35 -13.78
CA ARG A 158 6.41 -4.66 -13.17
C ARG A 158 5.72 -4.58 -11.81
N ASN A 159 6.13 -3.67 -10.93
CA ASN A 159 5.52 -3.48 -9.61
C ASN A 159 4.04 -3.11 -9.70
N TYR A 160 3.68 -2.25 -10.66
CA TYR A 160 2.29 -1.92 -10.93
C TYR A 160 1.48 -3.15 -11.38
N LEU A 161 2.01 -3.94 -12.32
CA LEU A 161 1.34 -5.15 -12.83
C LEU A 161 1.25 -6.25 -11.78
N GLU A 162 2.29 -6.43 -10.96
CA GLU A 162 2.32 -7.31 -9.79
C GLU A 162 1.22 -6.96 -8.79
N ARG A 163 1.03 -5.66 -8.53
CA ARG A 163 -0.04 -5.18 -7.65
C ARG A 163 -1.44 -5.37 -8.27
N ARG A 164 -1.58 -5.23 -9.59
CA ARG A 164 -2.87 -5.35 -10.29
C ARG A 164 -3.30 -6.80 -10.51
N GLU A 165 -2.38 -7.67 -10.94
CA GLU A 165 -2.62 -9.07 -11.26
C GLU A 165 -1.66 -9.98 -10.46
N PRO A 166 -1.85 -10.10 -9.14
CA PRO A 166 -0.88 -10.77 -8.27
C PRO A 166 -0.76 -12.28 -8.46
N LYS A 167 -1.68 -12.88 -9.21
CA LYS A 167 -1.65 -14.32 -9.53
C LYS A 167 -0.71 -14.64 -10.68
N THR A 168 -0.34 -13.64 -11.47
CA THR A 168 0.54 -13.80 -12.62
C THR A 168 1.99 -13.84 -12.14
N ASN A 169 2.78 -14.77 -12.67
CA ASN A 169 4.21 -14.82 -12.41
C ASN A 169 4.93 -13.73 -13.23
N TRP A 170 4.92 -12.51 -12.68
CA TRP A 170 5.53 -11.36 -13.35
C TRP A 170 7.05 -11.42 -13.39
N GLU A 171 7.69 -12.14 -12.47
CA GLU A 171 9.14 -12.36 -12.52
C GLU A 171 9.54 -13.11 -13.78
N GLU A 172 8.90 -14.24 -14.05
CA GLU A 172 9.11 -15.01 -15.28
C GLU A 172 8.69 -14.21 -16.53
N THR A 173 7.60 -13.44 -16.43
CA THR A 173 7.12 -12.63 -17.56
C THR A 173 8.11 -11.53 -17.93
N PHE A 174 8.72 -10.87 -16.94
CA PHE A 174 9.70 -9.80 -17.14
C PHE A 174 11.13 -10.30 -17.34
N ASP A 175 11.38 -11.60 -17.20
CA ASP A 175 12.69 -12.17 -17.46
C ASP A 175 13.15 -11.82 -18.89
N GLU A 176 14.35 -11.26 -19.03
CA GLU A 176 14.92 -10.75 -20.29
C GLU A 176 14.09 -9.67 -21.03
N VAL A 177 13.03 -9.12 -20.45
CA VAL A 177 12.25 -8.03 -21.07
C VAL A 177 13.08 -6.75 -21.06
N ARG A 178 13.25 -6.15 -22.24
CA ARG A 178 14.00 -4.89 -22.43
C ARG A 178 13.12 -3.71 -22.79
N ALA A 179 11.86 -3.95 -23.16
CA ALA A 179 10.95 -2.89 -23.53
C ALA A 179 9.48 -3.27 -23.26
N VAL A 180 8.74 -2.32 -22.72
CA VAL A 180 7.28 -2.37 -22.62
C VAL A 180 6.70 -1.46 -23.70
N ARG A 181 5.69 -1.95 -24.42
CA ARG A 181 5.04 -1.25 -25.53
C ARG A 181 3.53 -1.35 -25.41
N ARG A 182 2.85 -0.34 -25.96
CA ARG A 182 1.41 -0.42 -26.17
C ARG A 182 1.09 -1.39 -27.31
N SER A 183 0.15 -2.29 -27.08
CA SER A 183 -0.41 -3.15 -28.11
C SER A 183 -1.48 -2.41 -28.92
N SER A 184 -1.50 -2.63 -30.23
CA SER A 184 -2.60 -2.20 -31.12
C SER A 184 -3.63 -3.31 -31.37
N ARG A 185 -3.31 -4.56 -31.01
CA ARG A 185 -4.16 -5.74 -31.28
C ARG A 185 -4.89 -6.25 -30.04
N LEU A 186 -4.34 -6.02 -28.84
CA LEU A 186 -4.94 -6.47 -27.59
C LEU A 186 -5.96 -5.44 -27.12
N ALA A 187 -7.18 -5.89 -26.85
CA ALA A 187 -8.18 -5.09 -26.16
C ALA A 187 -7.93 -5.08 -24.64
N GLU A 188 -7.52 -6.23 -24.08
CA GLU A 188 -7.30 -6.44 -22.65
C GLU A 188 -6.06 -7.32 -22.42
N GLY A 189 -5.51 -7.27 -21.20
CA GLY A 189 -4.37 -8.09 -20.78
C GLY A 189 -3.04 -7.68 -21.44
N TRP A 190 -2.16 -8.65 -21.60
CA TRP A 190 -0.80 -8.45 -22.08
C TRP A 190 -0.33 -9.66 -22.89
N GLU A 191 0.72 -9.46 -23.68
CA GLU A 191 1.36 -10.50 -24.48
C GLU A 191 2.86 -10.26 -24.53
N ARG A 192 3.65 -11.33 -24.38
CA ARG A 192 5.11 -11.27 -24.51
C ARG A 192 5.54 -11.77 -25.88
N ASP A 193 6.42 -11.01 -26.53
CA ASP A 193 7.06 -11.34 -27.80
C ASP A 193 8.57 -11.14 -27.65
N GLY A 194 9.29 -12.23 -27.34
CA GLY A 194 10.72 -12.20 -27.05
C GLY A 194 11.06 -11.27 -25.88
N ALA A 195 11.88 -10.26 -26.18
CA ALA A 195 12.33 -9.23 -25.22
C ALA A 195 11.37 -8.04 -25.08
N ARG A 196 10.15 -8.13 -25.65
CA ARG A 196 9.15 -7.06 -25.61
C ARG A 196 7.88 -7.53 -24.91
N LEU A 197 7.37 -6.70 -24.01
CA LEU A 197 6.06 -6.89 -23.38
C LEU A 197 5.07 -5.90 -23.99
N PHE A 198 4.00 -6.43 -24.59
CA PHE A 198 2.91 -5.65 -25.16
C PHE A 198 1.74 -5.61 -24.17
N LEU A 199 1.40 -4.41 -23.71
CA LEU A 199 0.27 -4.18 -22.81
C LEU A 199 -0.94 -3.68 -23.61
N ALA A 200 -2.14 -4.15 -23.28
CA ALA A 200 -3.37 -3.55 -23.78
C ALA A 200 -3.42 -2.05 -23.45
N PRO A 201 -4.12 -1.22 -24.26
CA PRO A 201 -4.11 0.24 -24.11
C PRO A 201 -4.41 0.74 -22.69
N GLY A 202 -5.37 0.13 -21.98
CA GLY A 202 -5.69 0.48 -20.60
C GLY A 202 -4.52 0.24 -19.63
N LEU A 203 -3.97 -0.99 -19.62
CA LEU A 203 -2.81 -1.35 -18.78
C LEU A 203 -1.61 -0.45 -19.05
N TYR A 204 -1.35 -0.15 -20.33
CA TYR A 204 -0.24 0.70 -20.73
C TYR A 204 -0.42 2.14 -20.23
N CYS A 205 -1.61 2.71 -20.37
CA CYS A 205 -1.94 4.05 -19.90
C CYS A 205 -1.83 4.19 -18.38
N GLU A 206 -2.27 3.19 -17.63
CA GLU A 206 -2.12 3.16 -16.18
C GLU A 206 -0.66 3.00 -15.74
N ALA A 207 0.11 2.13 -16.38
CA ALA A 207 1.55 2.02 -16.13
C ALA A 207 2.30 3.35 -16.38
N LEU A 208 1.95 4.06 -17.47
CA LEU A 208 2.49 5.40 -17.73
C LEU A 208 2.14 6.40 -16.62
N LEU A 209 0.90 6.35 -16.12
CA LEU A 209 0.46 7.21 -15.03
C LEU A 209 1.21 6.90 -13.73
N THR A 210 1.43 5.62 -13.39
CA THR A 210 2.27 5.23 -12.25
C THR A 210 3.70 5.75 -12.38
N GLN A 211 4.35 5.56 -13.54
CA GLN A 211 5.70 6.06 -13.78
C GLN A 211 5.78 7.59 -13.65
N TYR A 212 4.78 8.29 -14.19
CA TYR A 212 4.67 9.73 -14.07
C TYR A 212 4.58 10.16 -12.60
N LEU A 213 3.72 9.52 -11.81
CA LEU A 213 3.49 9.85 -10.40
C LEU A 213 4.75 9.63 -9.55
N VAL A 214 5.42 8.50 -9.72
CA VAL A 214 6.64 8.16 -8.96
C VAL A 214 7.81 9.09 -9.30
N SER A 215 7.91 9.56 -10.54
CA SER A 215 9.03 10.41 -10.99
C SER A 215 8.74 11.92 -10.98
N ARG A 216 7.52 12.35 -10.66
CA ARG A 216 7.07 13.77 -10.77
C ARG A 216 7.94 14.73 -9.97
N SER A 217 8.49 14.28 -8.84
CA SER A 217 9.37 15.07 -7.97
C SER A 217 10.78 15.27 -8.52
N HIS A 218 11.18 14.53 -9.58
CA HIS A 218 12.59 14.41 -9.96
C HIS A 218 13.10 15.46 -10.97
N ALA A 219 12.24 16.15 -11.77
CA ALA A 219 12.63 17.33 -12.59
C ALA A 219 11.50 17.91 -13.48
N HIS A 220 10.68 18.84 -12.98
CA HIS A 220 9.67 19.61 -13.77
C HIS A 220 8.85 18.78 -14.78
N GLY A 221 8.31 17.64 -14.35
CA GLY A 221 7.59 16.68 -15.20
C GLY A 221 7.97 15.24 -14.84
N GLY A 222 7.09 14.29 -15.16
CA GLY A 222 7.33 12.87 -14.91
C GLY A 222 8.02 12.19 -16.09
N LEU A 223 9.06 11.40 -15.83
CA LEU A 223 9.69 10.56 -16.82
C LEU A 223 8.90 9.25 -16.96
N THR A 224 8.60 8.86 -18.19
CA THR A 224 7.79 7.67 -18.51
C THR A 224 8.41 6.92 -19.69
N LEU A 225 7.83 5.77 -20.06
CA LEU A 225 8.19 5.03 -21.28
C LEU A 225 8.01 5.85 -22.57
N GLU A 226 7.21 6.92 -22.55
CA GLU A 226 7.03 7.84 -23.68
C GLU A 226 7.89 9.11 -23.57
N GLY A 227 8.85 9.13 -22.65
CA GLY A 227 9.71 10.26 -22.37
C GLY A 227 9.18 11.12 -21.22
N ARG A 228 9.70 12.35 -21.13
CA ARG A 228 9.31 13.30 -20.09
C ARG A 228 8.01 13.98 -20.49
N LEU A 229 6.98 13.84 -19.65
CA LEU A 229 5.66 14.41 -19.87
C LEU A 229 5.37 15.47 -18.81
N THR A 230 4.78 16.59 -19.23
CA THR A 230 4.06 17.47 -18.30
C THR A 230 2.69 16.88 -17.99
N LEU A 231 1.99 17.41 -16.98
CA LEU A 231 0.60 17.00 -16.70
C LEU A 231 -0.30 17.18 -17.93
N MET A 232 -0.12 18.28 -18.66
CA MET A 232 -0.87 18.57 -19.88
C MET A 232 -0.62 17.52 -20.96
N ASP A 233 0.65 17.14 -21.16
CA ASP A 233 1.03 16.18 -22.18
C ASP A 233 0.50 14.79 -21.85
N LEU A 234 0.59 14.39 -20.56
CA LEU A 234 0.03 13.14 -20.06
C LEU A 234 -1.47 13.06 -20.34
N ILE A 235 -2.24 14.06 -19.92
CA ILE A 235 -3.70 14.07 -20.10
C ILE A 235 -4.07 14.06 -21.58
N ARG A 236 -3.37 14.85 -22.41
CA ARG A 236 -3.59 14.85 -23.86
C ARG A 236 -3.35 13.46 -24.45
N ARG A 237 -2.32 12.76 -23.99
CA ARG A 237 -1.97 11.41 -24.44
C ARG A 237 -2.99 10.37 -24.01
N LEU A 238 -3.41 10.39 -22.74
CA LEU A 238 -4.44 9.50 -22.21
C LEU A 238 -5.77 9.68 -22.97
N ARG A 239 -6.11 10.92 -23.31
CA ARG A 239 -7.30 11.22 -24.14
C ARG A 239 -7.14 10.71 -25.57
N TYR A 240 -6.01 10.98 -26.21
CA TYR A 240 -5.73 10.50 -27.58
C TYR A 240 -5.79 8.97 -27.67
N ASN A 241 -5.40 8.27 -26.61
CA ASN A 241 -5.45 6.83 -26.54
C ASN A 241 -6.85 6.27 -26.23
N GLY A 242 -7.86 7.13 -26.02
CA GLY A 242 -9.22 6.75 -25.66
C GLY A 242 -9.38 6.26 -24.21
N TYR A 243 -8.32 6.32 -23.40
CA TYR A 243 -8.34 5.79 -22.04
C TYR A 243 -9.30 6.57 -21.15
N LEU A 244 -9.28 7.90 -21.21
CA LEU A 244 -10.18 8.74 -20.41
C LEU A 244 -11.67 8.47 -20.73
N ASP A 245 -12.00 8.30 -22.01
CA ASP A 245 -13.36 7.99 -22.44
C ASP A 245 -13.78 6.60 -21.97
N GLN A 246 -12.86 5.61 -22.01
CA GLN A 246 -13.11 4.25 -21.52
C GLN A 246 -13.47 4.21 -20.03
N ILE A 247 -12.85 5.06 -19.22
CA ILE A 247 -13.11 5.16 -17.77
C ILE A 247 -14.16 6.23 -17.42
N GLY A 248 -14.78 6.86 -18.42
CA GLY A 248 -15.90 7.81 -18.25
C GLY A 248 -15.50 9.23 -17.85
N LEU A 249 -14.22 9.61 -17.96
CA LEU A 249 -13.73 10.95 -17.61
C LEU A 249 -13.83 11.92 -18.80
N THR A 250 -14.76 12.86 -18.71
CA THR A 250 -15.09 13.80 -19.80
C THR A 250 -14.67 15.24 -19.52
N GLU A 251 -14.15 15.50 -18.33
CA GLU A 251 -13.70 16.80 -17.85
C GLU A 251 -12.60 17.36 -18.75
N ARG A 252 -12.52 18.69 -18.84
CA ARG A 252 -11.53 19.37 -19.68
C ARG A 252 -10.40 19.99 -18.89
N GLU A 253 -10.63 20.27 -17.62
CA GLU A 253 -9.66 20.90 -16.73
C GLU A 253 -8.61 19.85 -16.32
N PRO A 254 -7.31 20.09 -16.59
CA PRO A 254 -6.23 19.15 -16.33
C PRO A 254 -6.13 18.69 -14.87
N GLY A 255 -6.32 19.61 -13.92
CA GLY A 255 -6.30 19.29 -12.49
C GLY A 255 -7.43 18.34 -12.09
N GLU A 256 -8.66 18.62 -12.50
CA GLU A 256 -9.83 17.81 -12.22
C GLU A 256 -9.73 16.41 -12.82
N VAL A 257 -9.27 16.31 -14.07
CA VAL A 257 -9.01 15.02 -14.72
C VAL A 257 -7.96 14.24 -13.93
N PHE A 258 -6.90 14.90 -13.47
CA PHE A 258 -5.83 14.26 -12.71
C PHE A 258 -6.30 13.74 -11.35
N GLU A 259 -7.11 14.50 -10.63
CA GLU A 259 -7.70 14.10 -9.37
C GLU A 259 -8.59 12.86 -9.55
N LYS A 260 -9.50 12.89 -10.53
CA LYS A 260 -10.38 11.75 -10.85
C LYS A 260 -9.60 10.52 -11.33
N LEU A 261 -8.49 10.71 -12.05
CA LEU A 261 -7.58 9.64 -12.45
C LEU A 261 -6.90 8.98 -11.25
N ILE A 262 -6.48 9.76 -10.24
CA ILE A 262 -5.91 9.22 -9.01
C ILE A 262 -6.96 8.40 -8.26
N ASP A 263 -8.18 8.92 -8.13
CA ASP A 263 -9.26 8.20 -7.44
C ASP A 263 -9.64 6.92 -8.18
N HIS A 264 -9.64 6.94 -9.52
CA HIS A 264 -9.83 5.76 -10.35
C HIS A 264 -8.70 4.74 -10.17
N LEU A 265 -7.43 5.16 -10.20
CA LEU A 265 -6.31 4.27 -9.93
C LEU A 265 -6.38 3.70 -8.50
N ALA A 266 -6.72 4.50 -7.51
CA ALA A 266 -6.83 4.02 -6.13
C ALA A 266 -7.97 3.00 -5.93
N SER A 267 -9.01 3.04 -6.77
CA SER A 267 -10.20 2.17 -6.70
C SER A 267 -10.22 0.98 -7.67
N THR A 268 -9.36 0.95 -8.67
CA THR A 268 -9.28 -0.12 -9.68
C THR A 268 -8.62 -1.40 -9.18
N HIS A 269 -8.03 -1.37 -7.99
CA HIS A 269 -7.32 -2.52 -7.48
C HIS A 269 -8.24 -3.37 -6.61
N ASP A 270 -8.27 -4.69 -6.85
CA ASP A 270 -9.14 -5.67 -6.18
C ASP A 270 -9.02 -5.72 -4.63
N TRP A 271 -8.08 -4.98 -4.02
CA TRP A 271 -7.95 -4.82 -2.58
C TRP A 271 -8.76 -3.65 -2.00
N SER A 272 -9.17 -2.65 -2.79
CA SER A 272 -9.98 -1.51 -2.31
C SER A 272 -11.43 -1.88 -2.03
N ARG A 273 -11.96 -2.90 -2.73
CA ARG A 273 -13.36 -3.34 -2.64
C ARG A 273 -13.63 -4.01 -1.30
N ALA A 274 -13.75 -3.19 -0.26
CA ALA A 274 -14.26 -3.57 1.03
C ALA A 274 -15.77 -3.82 0.92
N GLY A 275 -16.15 -5.08 0.67
CA GLY A 275 -17.46 -5.59 1.08
C GLY A 275 -18.70 -4.88 0.52
N ALA A 276 -18.67 -4.37 -0.71
CA ALA A 276 -19.89 -4.08 -1.45
C ALA A 276 -20.31 -5.31 -2.26
N ASP A 277 -21.00 -6.23 -1.60
CA ASP A 277 -22.01 -7.04 -2.29
C ASP A 277 -23.08 -6.06 -2.80
N SER A 278 -22.88 -5.50 -3.99
CA SER A 278 -23.99 -5.00 -4.79
C SER A 278 -24.29 -6.05 -5.85
N SER A 279 -25.31 -6.84 -5.53
CA SER A 279 -26.34 -7.34 -6.45
C SER A 279 -26.26 -6.77 -7.88
N SER A 280 -25.35 -7.32 -8.66
CA SER A 280 -25.34 -7.22 -10.11
C SER A 280 -25.33 -8.60 -10.74
N ASP A 281 -26.09 -9.53 -10.15
CA ASP A 281 -26.58 -10.73 -10.84
C ASP A 281 -27.71 -10.33 -11.81
N ARG A 282 -27.35 -9.52 -12.82
CA ARG A 282 -28.12 -9.48 -14.06
C ARG A 282 -27.61 -10.61 -14.94
N SER A 283 -28.26 -11.76 -14.78
CA SER A 283 -28.53 -12.80 -15.79
C SER A 283 -28.29 -14.22 -15.26
N LYS A 284 -29.36 -14.81 -14.70
CA LYS A 284 -29.76 -16.22 -14.89
C LYS A 284 -30.95 -16.54 -13.99
N ALA A 285 -32.15 -16.24 -14.45
CA ALA A 285 -33.37 -16.86 -13.94
C ALA A 285 -34.07 -17.58 -15.09
N ALA A 286 -33.57 -18.78 -15.39
CA ALA A 286 -34.30 -19.76 -16.18
C ALA A 286 -34.83 -20.83 -15.24
N ASN A 287 -36.17 -20.95 -15.24
CA ASN A 287 -36.96 -22.09 -14.80
C ASN A 287 -36.70 -22.70 -13.40
N LYS A 288 -37.60 -22.39 -12.47
CA LYS A 288 -38.26 -23.48 -11.73
C LYS A 288 -39.65 -23.09 -11.23
N SER A 289 -40.64 -23.75 -11.82
CA SER A 289 -42.02 -23.82 -11.38
C SER A 289 -42.13 -24.57 -10.05
N THR A 290 -42.80 -24.00 -9.05
CA THR A 290 -43.61 -24.78 -8.10
C THR A 290 -44.65 -23.93 -7.36
N LYS A 291 -45.92 -24.25 -7.67
CA LYS A 291 -47.16 -24.08 -6.91
C LYS A 291 -47.02 -23.99 -5.37
N LYS A 292 -47.69 -23.02 -4.71
CA LYS A 292 -49.05 -23.10 -4.10
C LYS A 292 -49.31 -22.00 -3.02
N ALA A 293 -50.43 -21.29 -3.22
CA ALA A 293 -51.47 -20.81 -2.28
C ALA A 293 -51.11 -20.24 -0.87
N ALA A 294 -51.54 -18.99 -0.58
CA ALA A 294 -52.79 -18.71 0.16
C ALA A 294 -53.05 -17.20 0.37
N LYS A 295 -54.34 -16.88 0.42
CA LYS A 295 -55.02 -15.58 0.52
C LYS A 295 -54.75 -14.78 1.81
N LYS A 296 -54.68 -13.45 1.72
CA LYS A 296 -55.63 -12.52 2.40
C LYS A 296 -55.48 -11.07 1.91
N ALA A 297 -56.63 -10.43 1.70
CA ALA A 297 -56.81 -9.07 1.23
C ALA A 297 -56.80 -8.04 2.38
N ILE A 298 -56.55 -6.75 2.08
CA ILE A 298 -57.38 -5.57 2.45
C ILE A 298 -56.76 -4.25 1.89
N LYS A 299 -57.46 -3.71 0.87
CA LYS A 299 -57.95 -2.33 0.63
C LYS A 299 -57.13 -1.03 0.87
N LYS A 300 -57.25 -0.18 -0.19
CA LYS A 300 -57.27 1.32 -0.29
C LYS A 300 -55.90 2.04 -0.29
N SER A 301 -55.64 3.12 -1.03
CA SER A 301 -56.34 3.90 -2.08
C SER A 301 -55.39 4.99 -2.59
N ASN A 302 -55.48 5.33 -3.89
CA ASN A 302 -55.23 6.65 -4.53
C ASN A 302 -54.10 7.59 -4.01
N LYS A 303 -53.10 7.88 -4.86
CA LYS A 303 -52.94 9.20 -5.51
C LYS A 303 -51.72 9.22 -6.44
N SER A 304 -51.95 9.75 -7.64
CA SER A 304 -50.94 10.20 -8.58
C SER A 304 -50.08 11.33 -7.99
N ARG A 305 -48.76 11.26 -8.16
CA ARG A 305 -47.91 12.45 -8.10
C ARG A 305 -46.73 12.32 -9.06
N LYS A 306 -46.76 13.20 -10.05
CA LYS A 306 -45.72 13.51 -11.02
C LYS A 306 -44.44 13.89 -10.25
N GLY A 307 -43.42 13.03 -10.28
CA GLY A 307 -42.12 13.27 -9.68
C GLY A 307 -41.11 13.61 -10.77
N LYS A 308 -40.64 14.85 -10.72
CA LYS A 308 -39.67 15.49 -11.60
C LYS A 308 -38.38 14.65 -11.66
N THR A 309 -37.89 14.34 -12.85
CA THR A 309 -36.58 13.74 -13.09
C THR A 309 -35.52 14.67 -12.50
N VAL A 310 -34.94 14.27 -11.37
CA VAL A 310 -33.75 14.89 -10.81
C VAL A 310 -32.58 14.25 -11.54
N SER A 311 -31.84 15.05 -12.30
CA SER A 311 -30.56 14.66 -12.89
C SER A 311 -29.64 14.12 -11.79
N PRO A 312 -28.89 13.03 -12.02
CA PRO A 312 -27.96 12.55 -11.01
C PRO A 312 -26.87 13.62 -10.81
N GLU A 313 -26.76 14.09 -9.57
CA GLU A 313 -25.60 14.85 -9.09
C GLU A 313 -24.33 14.01 -9.33
N PRO A 314 -23.16 14.66 -9.57
CA PRO A 314 -21.94 13.93 -9.86
C PRO A 314 -21.62 13.02 -8.68
N GLU A 315 -21.48 11.72 -8.96
CA GLU A 315 -20.97 10.75 -8.00
C GLU A 315 -19.60 11.24 -7.53
N MET A 316 -19.56 11.89 -6.36
CA MET A 316 -18.32 12.07 -5.63
C MET A 316 -17.75 10.67 -5.43
N THR A 317 -16.63 10.39 -6.08
CA THR A 317 -15.89 9.14 -5.97
C THR A 317 -15.39 9.08 -4.53
N LEU A 318 -16.22 8.56 -3.62
CA LEU A 318 -15.89 8.39 -2.22
C LEU A 318 -14.77 7.36 -2.15
N THR A 319 -13.56 7.79 -1.81
CA THR A 319 -12.42 6.90 -1.56
C THR A 319 -12.83 5.81 -0.58
N GLU A 320 -12.75 4.56 -1.00
CA GLU A 320 -13.20 3.43 -0.19
C GLU A 320 -12.35 3.31 1.09
N PRO A 321 -12.95 3.02 2.25
CA PRO A 321 -12.19 2.85 3.48
C PRO A 321 -11.40 1.55 3.42
N VAL A 322 -10.08 1.65 3.59
CA VAL A 322 -9.14 0.52 3.59
C VAL A 322 -8.55 0.37 4.99
N LYS A 323 -8.41 -0.87 5.45
CA LYS A 323 -7.75 -1.14 6.74
C LYS A 323 -6.29 -1.49 6.50
N LEU A 324 -5.39 -0.81 7.18
CA LEU A 324 -3.98 -1.19 7.23
C LEU A 324 -3.70 -1.96 8.53
N HIS A 325 -2.99 -3.08 8.40
CA HIS A 325 -2.60 -3.92 9.50
C HIS A 325 -1.09 -3.88 9.68
N TYR A 326 -0.65 -3.26 10.77
CA TYR A 326 0.77 -3.16 11.11
C TYR A 326 1.12 -4.27 12.09
N ILE A 327 2.13 -5.05 11.75
CA ILE A 327 2.74 -6.05 12.64
C ILE A 327 4.14 -5.54 12.97
N VAL A 328 4.37 -5.20 14.24
CA VAL A 328 5.66 -4.70 14.73
C VAL A 328 6.35 -5.81 15.51
N ASP A 329 7.54 -6.20 15.06
CA ASP A 329 8.42 -7.13 15.77
C ASP A 329 9.24 -6.39 16.84
N ARG A 330 9.04 -6.78 18.10
CA ARG A 330 9.68 -6.15 19.27
C ARG A 330 10.75 -7.04 19.90
N ARG A 331 11.14 -8.16 19.29
CA ARG A 331 12.03 -9.14 19.94
C ARG A 331 13.42 -8.57 20.22
N ASP A 332 14.06 -7.97 19.22
CA ASP A 332 15.38 -7.32 19.38
C ASP A 332 15.31 -6.18 20.43
N PHE A 333 14.23 -5.40 20.41
CA PHE A 333 13.96 -4.38 21.42
C PHE A 333 13.88 -4.94 22.83
N LEU A 334 13.05 -5.97 23.06
CA LEU A 334 12.84 -6.57 24.37
C LEU A 334 14.11 -7.24 24.91
N GLU A 335 14.93 -7.81 24.03
CA GLU A 335 16.22 -8.40 24.39
C GLU A 335 17.23 -7.32 24.79
N LYS A 336 17.44 -6.32 23.93
CA LYS A 336 18.41 -5.24 24.22
C LYS A 336 17.98 -4.38 25.40
N ALA A 337 16.69 -4.16 25.62
CA ALA A 337 16.20 -3.45 26.80
C ALA A 337 16.66 -4.12 28.11
N LYS A 338 16.74 -5.46 28.16
CA LYS A 338 17.29 -6.18 29.32
C LYS A 338 18.79 -5.94 29.47
N SER A 339 19.53 -5.97 28.38
CA SER A 339 20.97 -5.68 28.38
C SER A 339 21.27 -4.26 28.87
N VAL A 340 20.49 -3.29 28.42
CA VAL A 340 20.60 -1.89 28.86
C VAL A 340 20.27 -1.76 30.34
N TYR A 341 19.17 -2.34 30.80
CA TYR A 341 18.82 -2.33 32.21
C TYR A 341 19.93 -2.90 33.09
N ALA A 342 20.52 -4.04 32.71
CA ALA A 342 21.60 -4.66 33.45
C ALA A 342 22.83 -3.76 33.61
N SER A 343 23.09 -2.85 32.66
CA SER A 343 24.20 -1.89 32.75
C SER A 343 23.90 -0.62 33.56
N TYR A 344 22.62 -0.32 33.80
CA TYR A 344 22.17 0.80 34.63
C TYR A 344 21.72 0.36 36.03
N ALA A 345 21.56 -0.95 36.24
CA ALA A 345 21.33 -1.54 37.56
C ALA A 345 22.68 -1.57 38.31
N PRO A 346 22.80 -0.87 39.46
CA PRO A 346 24.01 -0.86 40.27
C PRO A 346 24.34 -2.22 40.90
#